data_AF-I3W3T6-F1
#
_entry.id   AF-I3W3T6-F1
#
_cell.length_a   1.000
_cell.length_b   1.000
_cell.length_c   1.000
_cell.angle_alpha   90.00
_cell.angle_beta   90.00
_cell.angle_gamma   90.00
#
_symmetry.space_group_name_H-M   'P 1'
#
loop_
_entity.id
_entity.type
_entity.pdbx_description
1 polymer ?
#
loop_
_entity_poly.entity_id
_entity_poly.type
_entity_poly.pdbx_seq_one_letter_code
_entity_poly.pdbx_strand_id
1 'polypeptide(L)'
;MISQLVITSVALIILTNTGGGSNMSFLIALALTVVIYLCAYFMMFISYMVLVCKHPENKRKFNVPGGKWGKLFIATVGLLTSIIAFVISFLPPATIQGDSTEQYVELLATGFFVVFALPFIVYTLRDKRSVETIGRLVPINTNNAPEGHFFLHPRARSTHHIIVDKIREQYTDKQYTYSQK
;
A
#
# COMPACT_ATOMS: atom_id res chain seq x y z
N MET A 1 -9.41 7.13 -3.39
CA MET A 1 -8.67 8.41 -3.48
C MET A 1 -9.14 9.39 -2.42
N ILE A 2 -10.44 9.64 -2.32
CA ILE A 2 -11.06 10.31 -1.16
C ILE A 2 -10.83 9.48 0.11
N SER A 3 -10.97 8.16 0.05
CA SER A 3 -10.68 7.25 1.16
C SER A 3 -9.24 7.36 1.69
N GLN A 4 -8.25 7.38 0.80
CA GLN A 4 -6.85 7.52 1.20
C GLN A 4 -6.57 8.90 1.83
N LEU A 5 -7.15 9.96 1.25
CA LEU A 5 -7.06 11.31 1.80
C LEU A 5 -7.69 11.39 3.20
N VAL A 6 -8.86 10.77 3.40
CA VAL A 6 -9.57 10.75 4.67
C VAL A 6 -8.79 9.96 5.71
N ILE A 7 -8.25 8.79 5.35
CA ILE A 7 -7.43 7.97 6.27
C ILE A 7 -6.17 8.74 6.69
N THR A 8 -5.49 9.40 5.76
CA THR A 8 -4.31 10.22 6.10
C THR A 8 -4.67 11.42 6.96
N SER A 9 -5.79 12.09 6.69
CA SER A 9 -6.23 13.25 7.49
C SER A 9 -6.62 12.85 8.90
N VAL A 10 -7.36 11.75 9.07
CA VAL A 10 -7.75 11.25 10.40
C VAL A 10 -6.52 10.80 11.21
N ALA A 11 -5.57 10.11 10.57
CA ALA A 11 -4.32 9.73 11.23
C ALA A 11 -3.49 10.96 11.67
N LEU A 12 -3.44 12.00 10.83
CA LEU A 12 -2.76 13.26 11.17
C LEU A 12 -3.46 14.00 12.31
N ILE A 13 -4.78 14.04 12.33
CA ILE A 13 -5.56 14.69 13.40
C ILE A 13 -5.37 13.98 14.73
N ILE A 14 -5.43 12.65 14.77
CA ILE A 14 -5.25 11.86 16.00
C ILE A 14 -3.82 12.06 16.52
N LEU A 15 -2.81 11.95 15.66
CA LEU A 15 -1.42 12.10 16.05
C LEU A 15 -1.08 13.54 16.50
N THR A 16 -1.72 14.55 15.89
CA THR A 16 -1.55 15.96 16.28
C THR A 16 -2.21 16.27 17.62
N ASN A 17 -3.40 15.74 17.89
CA ASN A 17 -4.13 16.01 19.14
C ASN A 17 -3.62 15.18 20.32
N THR A 18 -3.04 13.99 20.08
CA THR A 18 -2.46 13.14 21.13
C THR A 18 -1.01 13.50 21.46
N GLY A 19 -0.31 14.21 20.57
CA GLY A 19 1.14 14.41 20.65
C GLY A 19 1.66 15.61 21.47
N GLY A 20 0.84 16.38 22.19
CA GLY A 20 1.31 17.51 22.99
C GLY A 20 1.79 18.71 22.15
N GLY A 21 1.56 19.93 22.64
CA GLY A 21 1.67 21.17 21.87
C GLY A 21 3.04 21.44 21.24
N SER A 22 3.13 21.33 19.91
CA SER A 22 3.92 22.15 18.98
C SER A 22 3.81 21.52 17.58
N ASN A 23 4.20 22.23 16.52
CA ASN A 23 4.26 21.72 15.14
C ASN A 23 5.08 20.41 14.96
N MET A 24 5.80 19.98 16.00
CA MET A 24 6.65 18.79 16.04
C MET A 24 5.90 17.49 15.78
N SER A 25 4.76 17.25 16.44
CA SER A 25 4.01 15.98 16.32
C SER A 25 3.47 15.78 14.90
N PHE A 26 3.06 16.87 14.25
CA PHE A 26 2.68 16.87 12.84
C PHE A 26 3.88 16.59 11.91
N LEU A 27 5.04 17.19 12.18
CA LEU A 27 6.25 16.95 11.39
C LEU A 27 6.76 15.51 11.54
N ILE A 28 6.69 14.94 12.74
CA ILE A 28 7.01 13.53 13.00
C ILE A 28 6.03 12.61 12.26
N ALA A 29 4.73 12.92 12.27
CA ALA A 29 3.72 12.16 11.54
C ALA A 29 3.99 12.09 10.03
N LEU A 30 4.32 13.24 9.44
CA LEU A 30 4.67 13.34 8.03
C LEU A 30 5.98 12.60 7.73
N ALA A 31 7.01 12.81 8.53
CA ALA A 31 8.29 12.12 8.38
C ALA A 31 8.12 10.60 8.49
N LEU A 32 7.35 10.12 9.47
CA LEU A 32 7.00 8.72 9.67
C LEU A 32 6.34 8.12 8.42
N THR A 33 5.38 8.84 7.85
CA THR A 33 4.70 8.42 6.62
C THR A 33 5.71 8.30 5.46
N VAL A 34 6.59 9.29 5.29
CA VAL A 34 7.62 9.29 4.25
C VAL A 34 8.58 8.09 4.40
N VAL A 35 9.10 7.81 5.59
CA VAL A 35 10.05 6.69 5.79
C VAL A 35 9.41 5.32 5.55
N ILE A 36 8.12 5.15 5.91
CA ILE A 36 7.37 3.93 5.60
C ILE A 36 7.20 3.77 4.08
N TYR A 37 6.86 4.84 3.37
CA TYR A 37 6.80 4.81 1.91
C TYR A 37 8.16 4.46 1.30
N LEU A 38 9.25 5.04 1.80
CA LEU A 38 10.60 4.76 1.29
C LEU A 38 10.98 3.27 1.43
N CYS A 39 10.52 2.58 2.47
CA CYS A 39 10.71 1.13 2.59
C CYS A 39 10.00 0.35 1.48
N ALA A 40 8.77 0.76 1.12
CA ALA A 40 8.08 0.18 -0.03
C ALA A 40 8.83 0.47 -1.34
N TYR A 41 9.41 1.66 -1.49
CA TYR A 41 10.27 2.00 -2.64
C TYR A 41 11.54 1.15 -2.69
N PHE A 42 12.20 0.89 -1.56
CA PHE A 42 13.35 -0.03 -1.51
C PHE A 42 12.98 -1.42 -2.02
N MET A 43 11.90 -1.99 -1.49
CA MET A 43 11.41 -3.30 -1.93
C MET A 43 11.05 -3.29 -3.42
N MET A 44 10.42 -2.21 -3.91
CA MET A 44 10.08 -2.07 -5.32
C MET A 44 11.33 -2.03 -6.22
N PHE A 45 12.33 -1.21 -5.90
CA PHE A 45 13.55 -1.10 -6.70
C PHE A 45 14.38 -2.39 -6.67
N ILE A 46 14.54 -3.00 -5.49
CA ILE A 46 15.25 -4.28 -5.36
C ILE A 46 14.52 -5.37 -6.16
N SER A 47 13.20 -5.49 -6.00
CA SER A 47 12.39 -6.46 -6.75
C SER A 47 12.47 -6.23 -8.26
N TYR A 48 12.49 -4.99 -8.70
CA TYR A 48 12.65 -4.65 -10.10
C TYR A 48 14.03 -5.07 -10.63
N MET A 49 15.12 -4.81 -9.89
CA MET A 49 16.46 -5.27 -10.26
C MET A 49 16.54 -6.80 -10.33
N VAL A 50 15.96 -7.50 -9.34
CA VAL A 50 15.85 -8.96 -9.35
C VAL A 50 15.05 -9.44 -10.57
N LEU A 51 13.93 -8.79 -10.91
CA LEU A 51 13.12 -9.14 -12.08
C LEU A 51 13.89 -8.93 -13.39
N VAL A 52 14.66 -7.85 -13.50
CA VAL A 52 15.46 -7.53 -14.70
C VAL A 52 16.62 -8.52 -14.87
N CYS A 53 17.26 -8.96 -13.78
CA CYS A 53 18.40 -9.86 -13.82
C CYS A 53 18.01 -11.34 -13.88
N LYS A 54 17.02 -11.77 -13.09
CA LYS A 54 16.69 -13.19 -12.84
C LYS A 54 15.56 -13.73 -13.73
N HIS A 55 14.71 -12.86 -14.27
CA HIS A 55 13.59 -13.27 -15.12
C HIS A 55 13.52 -12.46 -16.42
N PRO A 56 14.57 -12.53 -17.27
CA PRO A 56 14.62 -11.81 -18.53
C PRO A 56 13.64 -12.37 -19.57
N GLU A 57 13.32 -13.67 -19.54
CA GLU A 57 12.43 -14.33 -20.51
C GLU A 57 10.93 -14.03 -20.35
N ASN A 58 10.52 -13.35 -19.28
CA ASN A 58 9.12 -13.01 -19.08
C ASN A 58 8.61 -12.03 -20.16
N LYS A 59 7.52 -12.39 -20.87
CA LYS A 59 6.86 -11.53 -21.87
C LYS A 59 6.28 -10.28 -21.19
N ARG A 60 6.99 -9.16 -21.32
CA ARG A 60 6.59 -7.86 -20.74
C ARG A 60 5.83 -7.03 -21.79
N LYS A 61 4.59 -6.64 -21.49
CA LYS A 61 3.79 -5.72 -22.34
C LYS A 61 4.36 -4.30 -22.37
N PHE A 62 5.03 -3.90 -21.29
CA PHE A 62 5.70 -2.61 -21.17
C PHE A 62 7.18 -2.83 -20.83
N ASN A 63 8.07 -2.19 -21.57
CA ASN A 63 9.50 -2.20 -21.31
C ASN A 63 10.02 -0.77 -21.27
N VAL A 64 10.76 -0.45 -20.20
CA VAL A 64 11.50 0.81 -20.13
C VAL A 64 12.54 0.81 -21.26
N PRO A 65 12.58 1.87 -22.10
CA PRO A 65 13.56 2.00 -23.17
C PRO A 65 14.99 2.05 -22.59
N GLY A 66 15.99 1.55 -23.34
CA GLY A 66 17.40 1.50 -22.89
C GLY A 66 17.95 0.11 -22.54
N GLY A 67 17.25 -0.97 -22.90
CA GLY A 67 17.75 -2.34 -22.74
C GLY A 67 17.96 -2.76 -21.28
N LYS A 68 18.82 -3.75 -21.03
CA LYS A 68 19.11 -4.24 -19.66
C LYS A 68 19.88 -3.19 -18.83
N TRP A 69 20.83 -2.51 -19.46
CA TRP A 69 21.67 -1.49 -18.82
C TRP A 69 20.88 -0.26 -18.38
N GLY A 70 20.05 0.31 -19.25
CA GLY A 70 19.22 1.47 -18.90
C GLY A 70 18.23 1.17 -17.78
N LYS A 71 17.64 -0.04 -17.78
CA LYS A 71 16.75 -0.50 -16.70
C LYS A 71 17.48 -0.55 -15.35
N LEU A 72 18.68 -1.13 -15.32
CA LEU A 72 19.45 -1.25 -14.09
C LEU A 72 19.94 0.11 -13.60
N PHE A 73 20.35 1.00 -14.52
CA PHE A 73 20.78 2.36 -14.19
C PHE A 73 19.67 3.16 -13.51
N ILE A 74 18.48 3.22 -14.12
CA ILE A 74 17.32 3.93 -13.56
C ILE A 74 16.93 3.35 -12.20
N ALA A 75 16.94 2.03 -12.06
CA ALA A 75 16.65 1.37 -10.79
C ALA A 75 17.65 1.72 -9.70
N THR A 76 18.94 1.78 -10.05
CA THR A 76 20.02 2.11 -9.12
C THR A 76 19.94 3.57 -8.67
N VAL A 77 19.70 4.50 -9.61
CA VAL A 77 19.51 5.93 -9.29
C VAL A 77 18.30 6.12 -8.37
N GLY A 78 17.18 5.46 -8.68
CA GLY A 78 15.97 5.52 -7.86
C GLY A 78 16.19 4.95 -6.45
N LEU A 79 16.91 3.83 -6.34
CA LEU A 79 17.29 3.25 -5.05
C LEU A 79 18.20 4.18 -4.26
N LEU A 80 19.25 4.73 -4.87
CA LEU A 80 20.20 5.64 -4.22
C LEU A 80 19.50 6.91 -3.71
N THR A 81 18.62 7.48 -4.53
CA THR A 81 17.82 8.66 -4.16
C THR A 81 16.93 8.35 -2.96
N SER A 82 16.32 7.17 -2.95
CA SER A 82 15.47 6.73 -1.84
C SER A 82 16.28 6.55 -0.55
N ILE A 83 17.52 6.03 -0.64
CA ILE A 83 18.40 5.86 0.52
C ILE A 83 18.79 7.21 1.09
N ILE A 84 19.16 8.17 0.24
CA ILE A 84 19.49 9.53 0.65
C ILE A 84 18.29 10.19 1.32
N ALA A 85 17.10 10.11 0.72
CA ALA A 85 15.88 10.64 1.30
C ALA A 85 15.55 10.00 2.65
N PHE A 86 15.82 8.70 2.82
CA PHE A 86 15.61 7.98 4.08
C PHE A 86 16.53 8.53 5.17
N VAL A 87 17.83 8.69 4.89
CA VAL A 87 18.78 9.27 5.83
C VAL A 87 18.39 10.71 6.20
N ILE A 88 18.04 11.54 5.21
CA ILE A 88 17.58 12.93 5.43
C ILE A 88 16.32 12.97 6.30
N SER A 89 15.44 11.96 6.22
CA SER A 89 14.21 11.94 7.02
C SER A 89 14.47 11.78 8.52
N PHE A 90 15.66 11.34 8.93
CA PHE A 90 16.06 11.31 10.36
C PHE A 90 16.73 12.60 10.81
N LEU A 91 16.97 13.57 9.92
CA LEU A 91 17.47 14.88 10.31
C LEU A 91 16.27 15.76 10.70
N PRO A 92 16.24 16.31 11.93
CA PRO A 92 15.14 17.15 12.36
C PRO A 92 15.07 18.42 11.50
N PRO A 93 13.85 18.89 11.16
CA PRO A 93 13.68 20.16 10.46
C PRO A 93 14.09 21.34 11.35
N ALA A 94 14.63 22.40 10.75
CA ALA A 94 15.15 23.60 11.44
C ALA A 94 14.12 24.38 12.29
N THR A 95 12.85 23.99 12.23
CA THR A 95 11.76 24.50 13.08
C THR A 95 11.77 23.90 14.49
N ILE A 96 12.51 22.80 14.71
CA ILE A 96 12.73 22.15 16.00
C ILE A 96 14.16 22.50 16.42
N GLN A 97 14.36 23.61 17.14
CA GLN A 97 15.68 24.02 17.64
C GLN A 97 15.79 23.70 19.13
N GLY A 98 16.85 22.97 19.53
CA GLY A 98 17.19 22.69 20.93
C GLY A 98 17.01 21.23 21.38
N ASP A 99 16.71 21.07 22.68
CA ASP A 99 16.62 19.82 23.47
C ASP A 99 15.66 18.74 22.92
N SER A 100 14.76 19.12 22.01
CA SER A 100 13.74 18.25 21.42
C SER A 100 14.22 17.45 20.19
N THR A 101 15.48 17.63 19.76
CA THR A 101 16.05 16.87 18.62
C THR A 101 16.12 15.37 18.91
N GLU A 102 16.55 14.99 20.11
CA GLU A 102 16.67 13.58 20.48
C GLU A 102 15.29 12.92 20.53
N GLN A 103 14.30 13.62 21.10
CA GLN A 103 12.91 13.17 21.15
C GLN A 103 12.30 12.97 19.75
N TYR A 104 12.65 13.82 18.78
CA TYR A 104 12.21 13.65 17.39
C TYR A 104 12.70 12.32 16.81
N VAL A 105 14.01 12.06 16.92
CA VAL A 105 14.64 10.88 16.32
C VAL A 105 14.16 9.61 17.01
N GLU A 106 14.05 9.61 18.34
CA GLU A 106 13.60 8.45 19.12
C GLU A 106 12.14 8.08 18.80
N LEU A 107 11.25 9.07 18.76
CA LEU A 107 9.83 8.82 18.47
C LEU A 107 9.62 8.39 17.01
N LEU A 108 10.36 9.00 16.08
CA LEU A 108 10.33 8.61 14.67
C LEU A 108 10.83 7.18 14.47
N ALA A 109 11.97 6.82 15.06
CA ALA A 109 12.54 5.48 14.97
C ALA A 109 11.60 4.43 15.58
N THR A 110 11.08 4.68 16.79
CA THR A 110 10.16 3.77 17.47
C THR A 110 8.87 3.59 16.67
N GLY A 111 8.26 4.69 16.21
CA GLY A 111 7.06 4.65 15.38
C GLY A 111 7.28 3.90 14.06
N PHE A 112 8.45 4.09 13.44
CA PHE A 112 8.83 3.38 12.22
C PHE A 112 8.87 1.87 12.45
N PHE A 113 9.57 1.38 13.47
CA PHE A 113 9.67 -0.06 13.74
C PHE A 113 8.32 -0.70 14.05
N VAL A 114 7.48 -0.02 14.84
CA VAL A 114 6.13 -0.51 15.16
C VAL A 114 5.29 -0.68 13.88
N VAL A 115 5.23 0.35 13.04
CA VAL A 115 4.42 0.30 11.81
C VAL A 115 5.03 -0.63 10.76
N PHE A 116 6.36 -0.69 10.66
CA PHE A 116 7.07 -1.59 9.77
C PHE A 116 6.84 -3.06 10.14
N ALA A 117 6.76 -3.39 11.44
CA ALA A 117 6.51 -4.75 11.90
C ALA A 117 5.07 -5.24 11.67
N LEU A 118 4.08 -4.35 11.73
CA LEU A 118 2.66 -4.69 11.55
C LEU A 118 2.34 -5.59 10.34
N PRO A 119 2.75 -5.28 9.10
CA PRO A 119 2.45 -6.15 7.94
C PRO A 119 3.05 -7.54 8.09
N PHE A 120 4.22 -7.68 8.72
CA PHE A 120 4.84 -8.99 8.96
C PHE A 120 4.09 -9.77 10.04
N ILE A 121 3.66 -9.12 11.12
CA ILE A 121 2.84 -9.75 12.17
C ILE A 121 1.50 -10.22 11.61
N VAL A 122 0.82 -9.38 10.83
CA VAL A 122 -0.44 -9.76 10.17
C VAL A 122 -0.22 -10.92 9.19
N TYR A 123 0.90 -10.92 8.47
CA TYR A 123 1.25 -12.00 7.56
C TYR A 123 1.49 -13.34 8.27
N THR A 124 2.13 -13.35 9.45
CA THR A 124 2.36 -14.58 10.22
C THR A 124 1.09 -15.08 10.94
N LEU A 125 0.23 -14.18 11.39
CA LEU A 125 -1.06 -14.52 12.02
C LEU A 125 -2.12 -14.97 11.02
N ARG A 126 -1.92 -14.70 9.72
CA ARG A 126 -2.84 -15.12 8.68
C ARG A 126 -2.80 -16.64 8.50
N ASP A 127 -3.76 -17.30 9.13
CA ASP A 127 -4.03 -18.71 8.97
C ASP A 127 -4.35 -19.03 7.48
N LYS A 128 -3.70 -20.06 6.93
CA LYS A 128 -3.90 -20.52 5.55
C LYS A 128 -5.19 -21.34 5.41
N ARG A 129 -6.10 -21.30 6.39
CA ARG A 129 -7.43 -21.87 6.22
C ARG A 129 -8.03 -21.31 4.95
N SER A 130 -8.36 -22.22 4.03
CA SER A 130 -9.00 -21.92 2.76
C SER A 130 -10.26 -21.13 3.06
N VAL A 131 -10.16 -19.80 2.93
CA VAL A 131 -11.33 -18.95 2.84
C VAL A 131 -12.01 -19.44 1.58
N GLU A 132 -13.04 -20.28 1.75
CA GLU A 132 -13.89 -20.71 0.64
C GLU A 132 -14.33 -19.42 -0.04
N THR A 133 -13.82 -19.25 -1.25
CA THR A 133 -13.88 -17.98 -1.94
C THR A 133 -15.33 -17.79 -2.36
N ILE A 134 -16.06 -16.96 -1.61
CA ILE A 134 -17.52 -16.70 -1.78
C ILE A 134 -17.84 -16.20 -3.21
N GLY A 135 -16.86 -15.72 -3.95
CA GLY A 135 -17.05 -15.41 -5.36
C GLY A 135 -15.76 -15.29 -6.15
N ARG A 136 -15.83 -15.62 -7.44
CA ARG A 136 -14.75 -15.47 -8.40
C ARG A 136 -14.64 -14.02 -8.86
N LEU A 137 -13.43 -13.47 -8.78
CA LEU A 137 -13.09 -12.15 -9.31
C LEU A 137 -12.68 -12.30 -10.79
N VAL A 138 -13.49 -11.77 -11.72
CA VAL A 138 -13.18 -11.78 -13.16
C VAL A 138 -12.71 -10.39 -13.59
N PRO A 139 -11.49 -10.25 -14.15
CA PRO A 139 -10.96 -8.93 -14.51
C PRO A 139 -11.78 -8.26 -15.61
N ILE A 140 -12.04 -6.96 -15.43
CA ILE A 140 -12.71 -6.10 -16.41
C ILE A 140 -11.68 -5.62 -17.44
N ASN A 141 -11.95 -5.90 -18.71
CA ASN A 141 -11.23 -5.50 -19.90
C ASN A 141 -12.18 -4.71 -20.81
N THR A 142 -11.65 -4.09 -21.86
CA THR A 142 -12.44 -3.32 -22.84
C THR A 142 -13.61 -4.09 -23.44
N ASN A 143 -13.50 -5.42 -23.54
CA ASN A 143 -14.52 -6.27 -24.17
C ASN A 143 -15.63 -6.75 -23.22
N ASN A 144 -15.44 -6.71 -21.89
CA ASN A 144 -16.40 -7.23 -20.90
C ASN A 144 -16.81 -6.15 -19.88
N ALA A 145 -16.50 -4.89 -20.17
CA ALA A 145 -16.82 -3.76 -19.32
C ALA A 145 -18.33 -3.46 -19.39
N PRO A 146 -18.98 -3.20 -18.24
CA PRO A 146 -20.38 -2.79 -18.23
C PRO A 146 -20.55 -1.46 -18.97
N GLU A 147 -21.75 -1.21 -19.49
CA GLU A 147 -22.05 0.04 -20.15
C GLU A 147 -21.77 1.23 -19.22
N GLY A 148 -21.16 2.29 -19.77
CA GLY A 148 -20.77 3.45 -18.97
C GLY A 148 -19.51 3.26 -18.11
N HIS A 149 -18.90 2.06 -18.04
CA HIS A 149 -17.72 1.81 -17.18
C HIS A 149 -16.57 2.79 -17.43
N PHE A 150 -16.26 3.06 -18.70
CA PHE A 150 -15.16 3.96 -19.07
C PHE A 150 -15.44 5.45 -18.83
N PHE A 151 -16.71 5.83 -18.64
CA PHE A 151 -17.11 7.19 -18.27
C PHE A 151 -16.94 7.48 -16.78
N LEU A 152 -16.85 6.44 -15.93
CA LEU A 152 -16.53 6.60 -14.51
C LEU A 152 -15.07 7.04 -14.33
N HIS A 153 -14.81 7.86 -13.32
CA HIS A 153 -13.46 8.32 -13.00
C HIS A 153 -12.51 7.13 -12.71
N PRO A 154 -11.25 7.10 -13.19
CA PRO A 154 -10.35 5.93 -13.09
C PRO A 154 -10.17 5.38 -11.67
N ARG A 155 -10.30 6.23 -10.65
CA ARG A 155 -10.14 5.84 -9.24
C ARG A 155 -11.41 5.32 -8.58
N ALA A 156 -12.55 5.38 -9.26
CA ALA A 156 -13.86 4.87 -8.81
C ALA A 156 -14.31 3.64 -9.62
N ARG A 157 -13.56 3.23 -10.65
CA ARG A 157 -13.85 2.04 -11.44
C ARG A 157 -13.45 0.77 -10.68
N SER A 158 -14.37 -0.19 -10.60
CA SER A 158 -13.99 -1.56 -10.24
C SER A 158 -13.14 -2.17 -11.35
N THR A 159 -12.09 -2.89 -10.97
CA THR A 159 -11.22 -3.63 -11.89
C THR A 159 -11.67 -5.07 -12.11
N HIS A 160 -12.61 -5.57 -11.30
CA HIS A 160 -13.09 -6.95 -11.34
C HIS A 160 -14.61 -7.02 -11.18
N HIS A 161 -15.25 -7.96 -11.88
CA HIS A 161 -16.61 -8.44 -11.59
C HIS A 161 -16.52 -9.42 -10.42
N ILE A 162 -17.38 -9.26 -9.41
CA ILE A 162 -17.51 -10.22 -8.31
C ILE A 162 -18.65 -11.16 -8.69
N ILE A 163 -18.32 -12.37 -9.15
CA ILE A 163 -19.30 -13.41 -9.42
C ILE A 163 -19.40 -14.26 -8.16
N VAL A 164 -20.47 -14.07 -7.38
CA VAL A 164 -20.72 -14.86 -6.16
C VAL A 164 -21.19 -16.26 -6.58
N ASP A 165 -20.34 -17.26 -6.38
CA ASP A 165 -20.71 -18.66 -6.55
C ASP A 165 -21.58 -19.03 -5.33
N LYS A 166 -22.82 -19.43 -5.60
CA LYS A 166 -23.94 -19.34 -4.67
C LYS A 166 -23.73 -20.06 -3.32
N ILE A 167 -23.71 -19.29 -2.23
CA ILE A 167 -24.44 -19.62 -0.98
C ILE A 167 -25.98 -19.52 -1.20
N ARG A 168 -26.41 -18.96 -2.34
CA ARG A 168 -27.81 -18.75 -2.74
C ARG A 168 -28.59 -20.05 -3.02
N GLU A 169 -27.96 -21.20 -3.23
CA GLU A 169 -28.70 -22.47 -3.34
C GLU A 169 -29.14 -23.02 -1.97
N GLN A 170 -28.32 -22.89 -0.93
CA GLN A 170 -28.70 -23.33 0.42
C GLN A 170 -29.78 -22.46 1.09
N TYR A 171 -29.85 -21.17 0.78
CA TYR A 171 -30.89 -20.28 1.34
C TYR A 171 -32.24 -20.41 0.63
N THR A 172 -32.21 -20.59 -0.70
CA THR A 172 -33.43 -20.79 -1.50
C THR A 172 -34.06 -22.15 -1.19
N ASP A 173 -33.27 -23.20 -0.99
CA ASP A 173 -33.77 -24.56 -0.68
C ASP A 173 -34.36 -24.68 0.75
N LYS A 174 -33.78 -23.99 1.73
CA LYS A 174 -34.34 -23.93 3.09
C LYS A 174 -35.69 -23.20 3.13
N GLN A 175 -35.87 -22.12 2.37
CA GLN A 175 -37.15 -21.38 2.32
C GLN A 175 -38.29 -22.21 1.74
N TYR A 176 -38.04 -23.06 0.74
CA TYR A 176 -39.05 -24.00 0.23
C TYR A 176 -39.39 -25.13 1.21
N THR A 177 -38.43 -25.53 2.04
CA THR A 177 -38.66 -26.56 3.08
C THR A 177 -39.51 -26.04 4.25
N TYR A 178 -39.42 -24.75 4.62
CA TYR A 178 -40.23 -24.15 5.69
C TYR A 178 -41.63 -23.70 5.25
N SER A 179 -41.89 -23.57 3.95
CA SER A 179 -43.23 -23.26 3.44
C SER A 179 -44.09 -24.50 3.18
N GLN A 180 -43.54 -25.70 3.38
CA GLN A 180 -44.19 -26.99 3.15
C GLN A 180 -44.46 -27.77 4.46
N LYS A 181 -44.44 -27.07 5.60
CA LYS A 181 -44.75 -27.61 6.93
C LYS A 181 -45.72 -26.69 7.64
#